data_AF-A0A7W7L553-F1
#
_entry.id   AF-A0A7W7L553-F1
#
_cell.length_a   1.000
_cell.length_b   1.000
_cell.length_c   1.000
_cell.angle_alpha   90.00
_cell.angle_beta   90.00
_cell.angle_gamma   90.00
#
_symmetry.space_group_name_H-M   'P 1'
#
loop_
_entity.id
_entity.type
_entity.pdbx_description
1 polymer ?
#
loop_
_entity_poly.entity_id
_entity_poly.type
_entity_poly.pdbx_seq_one_letter_code
_entity_poly.pdbx_strand_id
1 'polypeptide(L)'
;MLAHGVIDYHPTPVGPAEVVADHLQEWFEAGAVDGFWVSIDVYQDGIDAFVDQVVPELQRRGLYKTEHAGATLRENLGVPHQYGLDPRLG
;
A
#
# COMPACT_ATOMS: atom_id res chain seq x y z
N MET A 1 -9.82 31.89 10.66
CA MET A 1 -8.37 32.18 10.78
C MET A 1 -7.89 31.32 11.93
N LEU A 2 -7.21 30.19 11.75
CA LEU A 2 -6.22 29.81 10.75
C LEU A 2 -6.67 28.54 10.02
N ALA A 3 -6.78 28.58 8.70
CA ALA A 3 -6.66 27.37 7.90
C ALA A 3 -5.17 27.02 7.97
N HIS A 4 -4.81 26.05 8.80
CA HIS A 4 -3.46 25.53 8.79
C HIS A 4 -3.31 24.77 7.48
N GLY A 5 -2.68 25.42 6.50
CA GLY A 5 -2.31 24.83 5.23
C GLY A 5 -1.24 23.75 5.46
N VAL A 6 -1.69 22.57 5.82
CA VAL A 6 -1.01 21.34 5.42
C VAL A 6 -1.60 20.99 4.07
N ILE A 7 -0.76 20.94 3.04
CA ILE A 7 -1.19 20.33 1.79
C ILE A 7 -1.18 18.83 2.03
N ASP A 8 -2.31 18.27 2.45
CA ASP A 8 -2.42 16.82 2.64
C ASP A 8 -2.67 16.18 1.27
N TYR A 9 -1.59 16.02 0.50
CA TYR A 9 -1.63 15.43 -0.85
C TYR A 9 -1.98 13.94 -0.83
N HIS A 10 -1.97 13.31 0.34
CA HIS A 10 -2.29 11.90 0.52
C HIS A 10 -3.20 11.74 1.75
N PRO A 11 -4.11 10.77 1.77
CA PRO A 11 -4.88 10.46 2.97
C PRO A 11 -3.97 10.02 4.12
N THR A 12 -4.22 10.56 5.31
CA THR A 12 -3.51 10.19 6.55
C THR A 12 -4.49 9.56 7.54
N PRO A 13 -4.84 8.26 7.39
CA PRO A 13 -5.67 7.57 8.38
C PRO A 13 -4.90 7.45 9.70
N VAL A 14 -5.50 7.94 10.80
CA VAL A 14 -4.91 7.91 12.14
C VAL A 14 -5.80 7.09 13.07
N GLY A 15 -5.25 6.05 13.68
CA GLY A 15 -5.98 5.20 14.61
C GLY A 15 -5.36 3.82 14.78
N PRO A 16 -6.11 2.88 15.39
CA PRO A 16 -5.74 1.46 15.43
C PRO A 16 -5.49 0.86 14.04
N ALA A 17 -4.82 -0.28 14.00
CA ALA A 17 -4.48 -0.96 12.75
C ALA A 17 -5.71 -1.28 11.88
N GLU A 18 -6.86 -1.58 12.50
CA GLU A 18 -8.12 -1.82 11.80
C GLU A 18 -8.59 -0.59 11.02
N VAL A 19 -8.40 0.62 11.56
CA VAL A 19 -8.79 1.86 10.87
C VAL A 19 -7.96 2.07 9.61
N VAL A 20 -6.66 1.81 9.70
CA VAL A 20 -5.76 1.91 8.53
C VAL A 20 -6.10 0.82 7.51
N ALA A 21 -6.33 -0.42 7.96
CA ALA A 21 -6.70 -1.53 7.09
C ALA A 21 -8.06 -1.32 6.40
N ASP A 22 -9.06 -0.78 7.10
CA ASP A 22 -10.37 -0.41 6.55
C ASP A 22 -10.22 0.61 5.42
N HIS A 23 -9.39 1.64 5.65
CA HIS A 23 -9.12 2.66 4.63
C HIS A 23 -8.45 2.07 3.38
N LEU A 24 -7.41 1.24 3.55
CA LEU A 24 -6.73 0.60 2.42
C LEU A 24 -7.67 -0.36 1.66
N GLN A 25 -8.51 -1.10 2.38
CA GLN A 25 -9.49 -2.01 1.81
C GLN A 25 -10.53 -1.27 0.98
N GLU A 26 -11.10 -0.17 1.49
CA GLU A 26 -12.12 0.62 0.80
C GLU A 26 -11.65 1.05 -0.59
N TRP A 27 -10.43 1.58 -0.68
CA TRP A 27 -9.85 2.05 -1.94
C TRP A 27 -9.53 0.91 -2.90
N PHE A 28 -9.04 -0.21 -2.38
CA PHE A 28 -8.74 -1.40 -3.18
C PHE A 28 -10.02 -2.03 -3.75
N GLU A 29 -11.04 -2.22 -2.92
CA GLU A 29 -12.33 -2.80 -3.32
C GLU A 29 -13.12 -1.88 -4.26
N ALA A 30 -12.93 -0.57 -4.16
CA ALA A 30 -13.45 0.39 -5.14
C ALA A 30 -12.75 0.30 -6.51
N GLY A 31 -11.69 -0.52 -6.64
CA GLY A 31 -10.89 -0.62 -7.86
C GLY A 31 -10.12 0.66 -8.18
N ALA A 32 -9.87 1.50 -7.19
CA ALA A 32 -9.20 2.78 -7.39
C ALA A 32 -7.67 2.63 -7.52
N VAL A 33 -7.11 1.57 -6.92
CA VAL A 33 -5.66 1.30 -6.89
C VAL A 33 -5.37 -0.20 -6.89
N ASP A 34 -4.21 -0.58 -7.43
CA ASP A 34 -3.64 -1.94 -7.33
C ASP A 34 -2.67 -2.09 -6.15
N GLY A 35 -2.30 -0.98 -5.50
CA GLY A 35 -1.35 -0.94 -4.40
C GLY A 35 -1.08 0.48 -3.92
N PHE A 36 -0.38 0.58 -2.80
CA PHE A 36 -0.14 1.85 -2.11
C PHE A 36 1.36 2.10 -1.94
N TRP A 37 1.71 3.38 -2.00
CA TRP A 37 2.97 3.85 -1.45
C TRP A 37 2.71 4.39 -0.04
N VAL A 38 3.52 3.96 0.93
CA VAL A 38 3.36 4.33 2.34
C VAL A 38 4.45 5.31 2.73
N SER A 39 4.04 6.49 3.20
CA SER A 39 4.93 7.44 3.86
C SER A 39 4.76 7.31 5.36
N ILE A 40 5.87 7.12 6.08
CA ILE A 40 5.87 6.99 7.53
C ILE A 40 6.42 8.28 8.14
N ASP A 41 5.66 8.84 9.08
CA ASP A 41 6.00 10.13 9.74
C ASP A 41 7.15 9.98 10.74
N VAL A 42 7.24 8.83 11.43
CA VAL A 42 8.28 8.55 12.43
C VAL A 42 9.20 7.41 11.97
N TYR A 43 10.44 7.74 11.65
CA TYR A 43 11.44 6.78 11.16
C TYR A 43 11.85 5.71 12.18
N GLN A 44 11.71 5.98 13.48
CA GLN A 44 12.21 5.10 14.53
C GLN A 44 11.34 3.86 14.75
N ASP A 45 10.03 3.99 14.61
CA ASP A 45 9.06 2.95 14.97
C ASP A 45 7.88 2.84 14.01
N GLY A 46 7.65 3.80 13.12
CA GLY A 46 6.43 3.81 12.30
C GLY A 46 6.39 2.71 11.24
N ILE A 47 7.55 2.27 10.74
CA ILE A 47 7.61 1.10 9.85
C ILE A 47 7.27 -0.17 10.64
N ASP A 48 7.86 -0.34 11.83
CA ASP A 48 7.63 -1.51 12.67
C ASP A 48 6.16 -1.57 13.11
N ALA A 49 5.56 -0.44 13.53
CA ALA A 49 4.15 -0.37 13.87
C ALA A 49 3.24 -0.76 12.70
N PHE A 50 3.55 -0.33 11.47
CA PHE A 50 2.79 -0.72 10.28
C PHE A 50 2.93 -2.21 9.97
N VAL A 51 4.17 -2.73 9.99
CA VAL A 51 4.47 -4.13 9.68
C VAL A 51 3.91 -5.08 10.74
N ASP A 52 4.00 -4.73 12.02
CA ASP A 52 3.60 -5.61 13.11
C ASP A 52 2.10 -5.57 13.41
N GLN A 53 1.41 -4.48 13.02
CA GLN A 53 -0.02 -4.31 13.35
C GLN A 53 -0.92 -4.29 12.12
N VAL A 54 -0.58 -3.54 11.07
CA VAL A 54 -1.44 -3.37 9.88
C VAL A 54 -1.30 -4.54 8.91
N VAL A 55 -0.08 -5.00 8.64
CA VAL A 55 0.15 -6.11 7.69
C VAL A 55 -0.58 -7.40 8.11
N PRO A 56 -0.57 -7.85 9.38
CA PRO A 56 -1.32 -9.03 9.80
C PRO A 56 -2.83 -8.89 9.59
N GLU A 57 -3.37 -7.69 9.79
CA GLU A 57 -4.79 -7.42 9.57
C GLU A 57 -5.16 -7.50 8.08
N LEU A 58 -4.32 -6.94 7.19
CA LEU A 58 -4.50 -7.08 5.75
C LEU A 58 -4.37 -8.54 5.28
N GLN A 59 -3.44 -9.31 5.86
CA GLN A 59 -3.30 -10.75 5.58
C GLN A 59 -4.52 -11.54 6.05
N ARG A 60 -5.05 -11.26 7.24
CA ARG A 60 -6.28 -11.88 7.77
C ARG A 60 -7.48 -11.65 6.86
N ARG A 61 -7.52 -10.48 6.20
CA ARG A 61 -8.56 -10.10 5.23
C ARG A 61 -8.31 -10.64 3.82
N GLY A 62 -7.17 -11.27 3.56
CA GLY A 62 -6.78 -11.74 2.22
C GLY A 62 -6.38 -10.63 1.25
N LEU A 63 -6.10 -9.43 1.75
CA LEU A 63 -5.72 -8.25 0.96
C LEU A 63 -4.21 -8.09 0.79
N TYR A 64 -3.41 -8.85 1.54
CA TYR A 64 -1.96 -8.84 1.44
C TYR A 64 -1.40 -10.26 1.46
N LYS A 65 -0.31 -10.46 0.72
CA LYS A 65 0.35 -11.76 0.60
C LYS A 65 0.99 -12.20 1.91
N THR A 66 0.93 -13.50 2.19
CA THR A 66 1.62 -14.15 3.32
C THR A 66 3.02 -14.65 2.95
N GLU A 67 3.28 -14.82 1.65
CA GLU A 67 4.57 -15.24 1.12
C GLU A 67 4.87 -14.55 -0.22
N HIS A 68 6.14 -14.57 -0.60
CA HIS A 68 6.60 -14.07 -1.89
C HIS A 68 6.38 -15.12 -2.98
N ALA A 69 5.76 -14.72 -4.10
CA ALA A 69 5.42 -15.63 -5.18
C ALA A 69 6.63 -16.07 -6.04
N GLY A 70 7.76 -15.34 -5.96
CA GLY A 70 8.95 -15.68 -6.73
C GLY A 70 10.25 -15.10 -6.16
N ALA A 71 11.36 -15.39 -6.83
CA ALA A 71 12.70 -15.01 -6.42
C ALA A 71 13.09 -13.58 -6.85
N THR A 72 12.36 -13.00 -7.80
CA THR A 72 12.61 -11.66 -8.33
C THR A 72 11.47 -10.69 -8.01
N LEU A 73 11.75 -9.39 -8.05
CA LEU A 73 10.73 -8.37 -7.88
C LEU A 73 9.61 -8.49 -8.94
N ARG A 74 9.99 -8.80 -10.18
CA ARG A 74 9.04 -8.95 -11.30
C ARG A 74 8.03 -10.06 -11.04
N GLU A 75 8.52 -11.24 -10.63
CA GLU A 75 7.67 -12.38 -10.28
C GLU A 75 6.74 -12.03 -9.10
N ASN A 76 7.28 -11.33 -8.10
CA ASN A 76 6.51 -10.89 -6.94
C ASN A 76 5.44 -9.83 -7.22
N LEU A 77 5.53 -9.14 -8.36
CA LEU A 77 4.55 -8.16 -8.83
C LEU A 77 3.65 -8.71 -9.94
N GLY A 78 3.87 -9.94 -10.41
CA GLY A 78 3.11 -10.53 -11.53
C GLY A 78 3.31 -9.81 -12.87
N VAL A 79 4.39 -9.02 -13.01
CA VAL A 79 4.62 -8.22 -14.22
C VAL A 79 5.20 -9.11 -15.33
N PRO A 80 4.59 -9.16 -16.53
CA PRO A 80 5.11 -9.99 -17.61
C PRO A 80 6.50 -9.54 -18.06
N HIS A 81 7.24 -10.45 -18.70
CA HIS A 81 8.50 -10.08 -19.33
C HIS A 81 8.20 -9.25 -20.58
N GLN A 82 8.50 -7.95 -20.53
CA GLN A 82 8.52 -7.12 -21.73
C GLN A 82 9.92 -7.17 -22.33
N TYR A 83 10.03 -7.75 -23.52
CA TYR A 83 11.17 -7.55 -24.41
C TYR A 83 10.69 -6.66 -25.57
N GLY A 84 11.32 -5.49 -25.77
CA GLY A 84 10.94 -4.53 -26.81
C GLY A 84 10.10 -3.34 -26.30
N LEU A 85 9.59 -2.52 -27.23
CA LEU A 85 8.72 -1.37 -26.93
C LEU A 85 7.38 -1.87 -26.37
N ASP A 86 6.82 -1.16 -25.37
CA ASP A 86 5.49 -1.47 -24.83
C ASP A 86 4.46 -1.41 -25.97
N PRO A 87 3.63 -2.46 -26.19
CA PRO A 87 2.59 -2.46 -27.20
C PRO A 87 1.58 -1.30 -27.08
N ARG A 88 1.50 -0.64 -25.91
CA ARG A 88 0.68 0.57 -25.69
C ARG A 88 1.32 1.86 -26.21
N LEU A 89 2.60 1.84 -26.57
CA LEU A 89 3.37 2.99 -27.06
C LEU A 89 3.52 2.99 -28.59
N GLY A 90 2.79 2.11 -29.29
CA GLY A 90 2.75 2.01 -30.75
C GLY A 90 1.50 2.63 -31.36
#